data_AF-A0A0P7YZV9-F1
#
_entry.id   AF-A0A0P7YZV9-F1
#
_cell.length_a   1.000
_cell.length_b   1.000
_cell.length_c   1.000
_cell.angle_alpha   90.00
_cell.angle_beta   90.00
_cell.angle_gamma   90.00
#
_symmetry.space_group_name_H-M   'P 1'
#
loop_
_entity.id
_entity.type
_entity.pdbx_description
1 polymer ?
#
loop_
_entity_poly.entity_id
_entity_poly.type
_entity_poly.pdbx_seq_one_letter_code
_entity_poly.pdbx_strand_id
1 'polypeptide(L)'
;MARASWVDDSWRAIAAASVGLIFILLFVWLAWPTPVAAQAQTEQVQAEQVQAEQVQAEQVQAEKVQADSAQTSMGESLFSVNCAACHANGGNIIRRGKNLKQKTLARNGYGNVAAIASLVTQGKGIMPAYADRLSTEEIEAIAQYVYQKSNAGW
;
A
#
# COMPACT_ATOMS: atom_id res chain seq x y z
N MET A 1 43.43 93.68 2.10
CA MET A 1 42.24 93.15 1.42
C MET A 1 42.44 91.66 1.22
N ALA A 2 41.82 90.80 2.05
CA ALA A 2 41.88 89.34 1.91
C ALA A 2 40.44 88.83 1.84
N ARG A 3 40.07 88.24 0.71
CA ARG A 3 38.73 87.67 0.45
C ARG A 3 38.78 86.21 0.85
N ALA A 4 37.93 85.82 1.80
CA ALA A 4 37.95 84.51 2.42
C ALA A 4 37.10 83.50 1.60
N SER A 5 37.73 82.43 1.14
CA SER A 5 37.21 81.38 0.26
C SER A 5 36.61 80.19 1.03
N TRP A 6 35.52 80.41 1.78
CA TRP A 6 34.95 79.39 2.68
C TRP A 6 33.73 78.63 2.12
N VAL A 7 33.39 78.78 0.84
CA VAL A 7 32.12 78.23 0.27
C VAL A 7 32.30 76.96 -0.57
N ASP A 8 33.54 76.56 -0.91
CA ASP A 8 33.77 75.50 -1.90
C ASP A 8 34.01 74.08 -1.31
N ASP A 9 34.32 73.94 -0.02
CA ASP A 9 34.69 72.63 0.57
C ASP A 9 33.48 71.77 0.98
N SER A 10 32.30 72.37 1.17
CA SER A 10 31.11 71.64 1.63
C SER A 10 30.52 70.72 0.57
N TRP A 11 30.74 71.01 -0.72
CA TRP A 11 30.15 70.27 -1.83
C TRP A 11 30.92 69.01 -2.22
N ARG A 12 32.22 68.93 -1.90
CA ARG A 12 33.06 67.75 -2.23
C ARG A 12 32.81 66.57 -1.28
N ALA A 13 32.38 66.85 -0.05
CA ALA A 13 32.07 65.80 0.94
C ALA A 13 30.74 65.07 0.64
N ILE A 14 29.76 65.77 0.06
CA ILE A 14 28.43 65.19 -0.23
C ILE A 14 28.49 64.26 -1.46
N ALA A 15 29.34 64.54 -2.44
CA ALA A 15 29.50 63.72 -3.64
C ALA A 15 30.23 62.37 -3.41
N ALA A 16 31.08 62.26 -2.37
CA ALA A 16 31.84 61.05 -2.09
C ALA A 16 31.03 59.99 -1.31
N ALA A 17 30.05 60.40 -0.50
CA ALA A 17 29.27 59.49 0.34
C ALA A 17 28.17 58.71 -0.43
N SER A 18 27.69 59.25 -1.56
CA SER A 18 26.64 58.62 -2.38
C SER A 18 27.17 57.49 -3.26
N VAL A 19 28.42 57.60 -3.75
CA VAL A 19 29.04 56.57 -4.62
C VAL A 19 29.34 55.29 -3.84
N GLY A 20 29.75 55.39 -2.56
CA GLY A 20 30.04 54.23 -1.72
C GLY A 20 28.81 53.40 -1.35
N LEU A 21 27.67 54.06 -1.06
CA LEU A 21 26.41 53.38 -0.73
C LEU A 21 25.81 52.65 -1.93
N ILE A 22 25.93 53.23 -3.13
CA ILE A 22 25.50 52.60 -4.38
C ILE A 22 26.38 51.38 -4.71
N PHE A 23 27.70 51.46 -4.49
CA PHE A 23 28.60 50.33 -4.68
C PHE A 23 28.32 49.17 -3.74
N ILE A 24 28.04 49.43 -2.45
CA ILE A 24 27.71 48.40 -1.46
C ILE A 24 26.37 47.74 -1.81
N LEU A 25 25.35 48.52 -2.21
CA LEU A 25 24.06 47.97 -2.61
C LEU A 25 24.14 47.15 -3.90
N LEU A 26 24.93 47.57 -4.90
CA LEU A 26 25.19 46.79 -6.11
C LEU A 26 25.98 45.50 -5.82
N PHE A 27 26.95 45.56 -4.91
CA PHE A 27 27.70 44.36 -4.51
C PHE A 27 26.82 43.36 -3.78
N VAL A 28 25.93 43.82 -2.88
CA VAL A 28 24.98 42.93 -2.18
C VAL A 28 23.94 42.35 -3.16
N TRP A 29 23.52 43.11 -4.18
CA TRP A 29 22.58 42.61 -5.20
C TRP A 29 23.21 41.61 -6.16
N LEU A 30 24.49 41.79 -6.52
CA LEU A 30 25.24 40.87 -7.40
C LEU A 30 25.85 39.67 -6.66
N ALA A 31 26.15 39.80 -5.37
CA ALA A 31 26.74 38.74 -4.55
C ALA A 31 25.69 37.94 -3.77
N TRP A 32 24.40 38.28 -3.82
CA TRP A 32 23.37 37.43 -3.25
C TRP A 32 23.24 36.17 -4.11
N PRO A 33 23.52 34.97 -3.57
CA PRO A 33 23.39 33.74 -4.33
C PRO A 33 21.95 33.61 -4.82
N THR A 34 21.77 33.51 -6.14
CA THR A 34 20.45 33.18 -6.69
C THR A 34 20.08 31.76 -6.26
N PRO A 35 18.82 31.49 -5.86
CA PRO A 35 18.41 30.20 -5.28
C PRO A 35 18.47 29.01 -6.26
N VAL A 36 18.82 29.23 -7.52
CA VAL A 36 18.78 28.23 -8.60
C VAL A 36 19.75 27.06 -8.37
N ALA A 37 20.89 27.29 -7.70
CA ALA A 37 21.86 26.22 -7.44
C ALA A 37 21.43 25.24 -6.34
N ALA A 38 20.53 25.63 -5.42
CA ALA A 38 20.05 24.78 -4.34
C ALA A 38 18.92 23.82 -4.76
N GLN A 39 18.22 24.14 -5.85
CA GLN A 39 17.04 23.39 -6.31
C GLN A 39 17.40 22.15 -7.15
N ALA A 40 18.59 22.10 -7.75
CA ALA A 40 19.00 20.96 -8.57
C ALA A 40 19.30 19.68 -7.77
N GLN A 41 19.73 19.82 -6.51
CA GLN A 41 20.07 18.69 -5.64
C GLN A 41 18.83 18.02 -5.02
N THR A 42 17.71 18.73 -4.89
CA THR A 42 16.48 18.18 -4.30
C THR A 42 15.74 17.21 -5.22
N GLU A 43 15.78 17.44 -6.54
CA GLU A 43 15.10 16.60 -7.53
C GLU A 43 15.72 15.19 -7.65
N GLN A 44 17.04 15.06 -7.52
CA GLN A 44 17.72 13.76 -7.63
C GLN A 44 17.47 12.87 -6.40
N VAL A 45 17.41 13.45 -5.21
CA VAL A 45 17.14 12.71 -3.96
C VAL A 45 15.68 12.25 -3.91
N GLN A 46 14.75 13.02 -4.46
CA GLN A 46 13.33 12.65 -4.51
C GLN A 46 13.05 11.48 -5.47
N ALA A 47 13.78 11.37 -6.59
CA ALA A 47 13.58 10.27 -7.55
C ALA A 47 13.99 8.88 -6.99
N GLU A 48 15.04 8.82 -6.18
CA GLU A 48 15.54 7.57 -5.59
C GLU A 48 14.62 7.03 -4.48
N GLN A 49 14.02 7.93 -3.67
CA GLN A 49 13.05 7.54 -2.64
C GLN A 49 11.77 6.94 -3.22
N VAL A 50 11.30 7.46 -4.37
CA VAL A 50 10.12 6.93 -5.07
C VAL A 50 10.37 5.53 -5.60
N GLN A 51 11.58 5.22 -6.07
CA GLN A 51 11.92 3.89 -6.55
C GLN A 51 11.98 2.85 -5.42
N ALA A 52 12.50 3.22 -4.25
CA ALA A 52 12.57 2.31 -3.11
C ALA A 52 11.19 1.87 -2.59
N GLU A 53 10.19 2.76 -2.60
CA GLU A 53 8.82 2.44 -2.18
C GLU A 53 8.09 1.55 -3.21
N GLN A 54 8.34 1.77 -4.51
CA GLN A 54 7.78 0.94 -5.58
C GLN A 54 8.31 -0.50 -5.52
N VAL A 55 9.61 -0.67 -5.27
CA VAL A 55 10.23 -2.01 -5.13
C VAL A 55 9.66 -2.75 -3.92
N GLN A 56 9.42 -2.06 -2.81
CA GLN A 56 8.81 -2.66 -1.63
C GLN A 56 7.35 -3.09 -1.89
N ALA A 57 6.56 -2.26 -2.56
CA ALA A 57 5.18 -2.61 -2.90
C ALA A 57 5.09 -3.87 -3.78
N GLU A 58 5.99 -4.00 -4.76
CA GLU A 58 6.03 -5.18 -5.64
C GLU A 58 6.51 -6.45 -4.93
N GLN A 59 7.51 -6.33 -4.04
CA GLN A 59 7.97 -7.47 -3.22
C GLN A 59 6.90 -7.97 -2.26
N VAL A 60 6.20 -7.06 -1.58
CA VAL A 60 5.08 -7.40 -0.68
C VAL A 60 3.95 -8.08 -1.46
N GLN A 61 3.68 -7.63 -2.69
CA GLN A 61 2.66 -8.23 -3.52
C GLN A 61 3.06 -9.62 -4.02
N ALA A 62 4.32 -9.83 -4.40
CA ALA A 62 4.84 -11.14 -4.79
C ALA A 62 4.78 -12.16 -3.65
N GLU A 63 5.17 -11.76 -2.43
CA GLU A 63 5.08 -12.61 -1.25
C GLU A 63 3.62 -12.95 -0.92
N LYS A 64 2.71 -11.98 -1.00
CA LYS A 64 1.28 -12.22 -0.79
C LYS A 64 0.70 -13.20 -1.81
N VAL A 65 1.04 -13.06 -3.09
CA VAL A 65 0.59 -13.99 -4.14
C VAL A 65 1.12 -15.40 -3.86
N GLN A 66 2.37 -15.51 -3.40
CA GLN A 66 2.96 -16.79 -3.05
C GLN A 66 2.28 -17.42 -1.83
N ALA A 67 1.99 -16.63 -0.78
CA ALA A 67 1.25 -17.06 0.39
C ALA A 67 -0.19 -17.50 0.04
N ASP A 68 -0.91 -16.72 -0.78
CA ASP A 68 -2.26 -17.07 -1.25
C ASP A 68 -2.24 -18.40 -2.04
N SER A 69 -1.21 -18.63 -2.86
CA SER A 69 -1.06 -19.88 -3.63
C SER A 69 -0.78 -21.09 -2.73
N ALA A 70 0.05 -20.90 -1.69
CA ALA A 70 0.36 -21.93 -0.72
C ALA A 70 -0.87 -22.29 0.13
N GLN A 71 -1.62 -21.29 0.59
CA GLN A 71 -2.88 -21.50 1.30
C GLN A 71 -3.93 -22.19 0.44
N THR A 72 -4.02 -21.85 -0.84
CA THR A 72 -4.98 -22.48 -1.77
C THR A 72 -4.65 -23.95 -2.00
N SER A 73 -3.37 -24.29 -2.22
CA SER A 73 -2.95 -25.69 -2.40
C SER A 73 -3.12 -26.53 -1.13
N MET A 74 -2.85 -25.95 0.05
CA MET A 74 -3.16 -26.56 1.33
C MET A 74 -4.66 -26.81 1.48
N GLY A 75 -5.48 -25.80 1.21
CA GLY A 75 -6.94 -25.88 1.29
C GLY A 75 -7.53 -26.95 0.37
N GLU A 76 -6.97 -27.11 -0.83
CA GLU A 76 -7.35 -28.18 -1.77
C GLU A 76 -7.07 -29.58 -1.22
N SER A 77 -5.86 -29.80 -0.70
CA SER A 77 -5.46 -31.09 -0.12
C SER A 77 -6.36 -31.44 1.08
N LEU A 78 -6.55 -30.49 1.99
CA LEU A 78 -7.40 -30.67 3.16
C LEU A 78 -8.87 -30.91 2.78
N PHE A 79 -9.38 -30.19 1.78
CA PHE A 79 -10.73 -30.40 1.26
C PHE A 79 -10.89 -31.81 0.68
N SER A 80 -9.91 -32.29 -0.08
CA SER A 80 -9.92 -33.65 -0.66
C SER A 80 -10.02 -34.72 0.41
N VAL A 81 -9.28 -34.58 1.51
CA VAL A 81 -9.25 -35.56 2.60
C VAL A 81 -10.50 -35.49 3.47
N ASN A 82 -11.00 -34.29 3.78
CA ASN A 82 -12.01 -34.10 4.83
C ASN A 82 -13.43 -33.83 4.33
N CYS A 83 -13.58 -33.29 3.11
CA CYS A 83 -14.83 -32.70 2.65
C CYS A 83 -15.36 -33.33 1.36
N ALA A 84 -14.46 -33.78 0.47
CA ALA A 84 -14.80 -34.26 -0.87
C ALA A 84 -15.74 -35.47 -0.87
N ALA A 85 -15.70 -36.31 0.17
CA ALA A 85 -16.59 -37.46 0.32
C ALA A 85 -18.08 -37.07 0.16
N CYS A 86 -18.47 -35.91 0.69
CA CYS A 86 -19.84 -35.41 0.57
C CYS A 86 -19.99 -34.30 -0.47
N HIS A 87 -18.92 -33.53 -0.71
CA HIS A 87 -18.94 -32.27 -1.45
C HIS A 87 -18.13 -32.27 -2.75
N ALA A 88 -17.83 -33.44 -3.31
CA ALA A 88 -17.17 -33.57 -4.60
C ALA A 88 -17.81 -32.66 -5.67
N ASN A 89 -16.96 -31.99 -6.47
CA ASN A 89 -17.35 -31.07 -7.53
C ASN A 89 -18.28 -29.91 -7.06
N GLY A 90 -18.18 -29.55 -5.78
CA GLY A 90 -19.03 -28.55 -5.14
C GLY A 90 -20.47 -28.98 -4.92
N GLY A 91 -20.75 -30.28 -5.05
CA GLY A 91 -22.06 -30.87 -4.80
C GLY A 91 -22.38 -31.05 -3.32
N ASN A 92 -23.45 -31.78 -3.04
CA ASN A 92 -23.72 -32.34 -1.71
C ASN A 92 -24.55 -33.61 -1.90
N ILE A 93 -23.97 -34.77 -1.59
CA ILE A 93 -24.62 -36.08 -1.80
C ILE A 93 -25.77 -36.33 -0.80
N ILE A 94 -25.70 -35.74 0.39
CA ILE A 94 -26.68 -35.94 1.47
C ILE A 94 -27.87 -34.99 1.31
N ARG A 95 -27.60 -33.70 1.03
CA ARG A 95 -28.62 -32.66 0.84
C ARG A 95 -28.30 -31.83 -0.40
N ARG A 96 -28.83 -32.24 -1.55
CA ARG A 96 -28.59 -31.59 -2.86
C ARG A 96 -28.80 -30.07 -2.87
N GLY A 97 -29.77 -29.56 -2.10
CA GLY A 97 -30.06 -28.13 -1.97
C GLY A 97 -29.06 -27.32 -1.12
N LYS A 98 -28.10 -27.96 -0.47
CA LYS A 98 -27.05 -27.34 0.37
C LYS A 98 -25.66 -27.66 -0.19
N ASN A 99 -25.48 -27.35 -1.47
CA ASN A 99 -24.23 -27.50 -2.21
C ASN A 99 -23.30 -26.28 -2.03
N LEU A 100 -22.07 -26.38 -2.52
CA LEU A 100 -21.01 -25.37 -2.40
C LEU A 100 -20.94 -24.42 -3.61
N LYS A 101 -21.97 -24.39 -4.47
CA LYS A 101 -22.02 -23.44 -5.59
C LYS A 101 -22.31 -22.02 -5.06
N GLN A 102 -21.71 -21.01 -5.69
CA GLN A 102 -21.78 -19.60 -5.25
C GLN A 102 -23.21 -19.14 -4.92
N LYS A 103 -24.17 -19.38 -5.84
CA LYS A 103 -25.57 -18.97 -5.66
C LYS A 103 -26.19 -19.56 -4.38
N THR A 104 -25.87 -20.81 -4.06
CA THR A 104 -26.38 -21.48 -2.87
C THR A 104 -25.71 -20.92 -1.62
N LEU A 105 -24.39 -20.76 -1.63
CA LEU A 105 -23.65 -20.19 -0.50
C LEU A 105 -24.11 -18.77 -0.18
N ALA A 106 -24.17 -17.89 -1.18
CA ALA A 106 -24.62 -16.51 -1.03
C ALA A 106 -26.06 -16.43 -0.47
N ARG A 107 -27.00 -17.21 -1.04
CA ARG A 107 -28.39 -17.26 -0.55
C ARG A 107 -28.51 -17.67 0.91
N ASN A 108 -27.62 -18.53 1.38
CA ASN A 108 -27.65 -19.05 2.75
C ASN A 108 -26.76 -18.27 3.73
N GLY A 109 -26.19 -17.13 3.31
CA GLY A 109 -25.35 -16.28 4.16
C GLY A 109 -23.89 -16.72 4.26
N TYR A 110 -23.43 -17.65 3.41
CA TYR A 110 -22.05 -18.17 3.39
C TYR A 110 -21.26 -17.62 2.19
N GLY A 111 -21.55 -16.39 1.78
CA GLY A 111 -20.94 -15.74 0.62
C GLY A 111 -19.57 -15.11 0.88
N ASN A 112 -18.91 -15.44 1.99
CA ASN A 112 -17.57 -14.96 2.33
C ASN A 112 -16.80 -16.04 3.12
N VAL A 113 -15.48 -15.88 3.17
CA VAL A 113 -14.55 -16.86 3.77
C VAL A 113 -14.82 -17.06 5.25
N ALA A 114 -15.01 -15.98 6.02
CA ALA A 114 -15.26 -16.05 7.47
C ALA A 114 -16.53 -16.85 7.82
N ALA A 115 -17.60 -16.67 7.05
CA ALA A 115 -18.85 -17.40 7.24
C ALA A 115 -18.69 -18.89 6.92
N ILE A 116 -17.91 -19.24 5.90
CA ILE A 116 -17.59 -20.63 5.56
C ILE A 116 -16.72 -21.26 6.64
N ALA A 117 -15.67 -20.55 7.09
CA ALA A 117 -14.78 -21.00 8.16
C ALA A 117 -15.57 -21.29 9.44
N SER A 118 -16.41 -20.34 9.88
CA SER A 118 -17.28 -20.51 11.05
C SER A 118 -18.21 -21.72 10.93
N LEU A 119 -18.77 -21.97 9.74
CA LEU A 119 -19.61 -23.14 9.47
C LEU A 119 -18.81 -24.45 9.59
N VAL A 120 -17.58 -24.49 9.10
CA VAL A 120 -16.70 -25.67 9.19
C VAL A 120 -16.29 -25.91 10.64
N THR A 121 -15.94 -24.85 11.38
CA THR A 121 -15.61 -24.93 12.80
C THR A 121 -16.75 -25.55 13.62
N GLN A 122 -17.96 -25.02 13.48
CA GLN A 122 -19.11 -25.40 14.32
C GLN A 122 -19.88 -26.61 13.80
N GLY A 123 -19.77 -26.91 12.50
CA GLY A 123 -20.65 -27.86 11.82
C GLY A 123 -22.10 -27.34 11.73
N LYS A 124 -22.96 -28.08 11.04
CA LYS A 124 -24.40 -27.76 10.96
C LYS A 124 -25.24 -28.98 10.58
N GLY A 125 -26.11 -29.39 11.49
CA GLY A 125 -27.02 -30.51 11.27
C GLY A 125 -26.25 -31.80 11.04
N ILE A 126 -26.24 -32.31 9.81
CA ILE A 126 -25.56 -33.57 9.45
C ILE A 126 -24.05 -33.34 9.22
N MET A 127 -23.64 -32.13 8.86
CA MET A 127 -22.22 -31.81 8.70
C MET A 127 -21.59 -31.70 10.09
N PRO A 128 -20.56 -32.52 10.41
CA PRO A 128 -19.91 -32.50 11.71
C PRO A 128 -19.12 -31.21 11.93
N ALA A 129 -18.81 -30.91 13.19
CA ALA A 129 -17.87 -29.86 13.57
C ALA A 129 -16.43 -30.34 13.32
N TYR A 130 -15.56 -29.46 12.84
CA TYR A 130 -14.15 -29.76 12.58
C TYR A 130 -13.17 -29.05 13.52
N ALA A 131 -13.66 -28.25 14.46
CA ALA A 131 -12.83 -27.51 15.44
C ALA A 131 -11.86 -28.39 16.23
N ASP A 132 -12.24 -29.65 16.53
CA ASP A 132 -11.41 -30.57 17.31
C ASP A 132 -10.41 -31.36 16.44
N ARG A 133 -10.47 -31.24 15.11
CA ARG A 133 -9.70 -32.06 14.16
C ARG A 133 -8.76 -31.25 13.28
N LEU A 134 -9.07 -29.98 13.05
CA LEU A 134 -8.34 -29.09 12.17
C LEU A 134 -7.98 -27.81 12.93
N SER A 135 -6.80 -27.25 12.66
CA SER A 135 -6.40 -25.96 13.19
C SER A 135 -7.23 -24.83 12.57
N THR A 136 -7.20 -23.65 13.19
CA THR A 136 -7.87 -22.45 12.65
C THR A 136 -7.35 -22.10 11.26
N GLU A 137 -6.03 -22.18 11.05
CA GLU A 137 -5.37 -21.91 9.79
C GLU A 137 -5.79 -22.91 8.70
N GLU A 138 -5.91 -24.19 9.05
CA GLU A 138 -6.37 -25.24 8.15
C GLU A 138 -7.84 -25.03 7.74
N ILE A 139 -8.70 -24.65 8.69
CA ILE A 139 -10.10 -24.33 8.42
C ILE A 139 -10.21 -23.10 7.51
N GLU A 140 -9.39 -22.08 7.75
CA GLU A 140 -9.35 -20.88 6.93
C GLU A 140 -8.87 -21.19 5.51
N ALA A 141 -7.83 -22.03 5.36
CA ALA A 141 -7.37 -22.49 4.05
C ALA A 141 -8.46 -23.24 3.28
N ILE A 142 -9.21 -24.15 3.93
CA ILE A 142 -10.36 -24.83 3.33
C ILE A 142 -11.44 -23.82 2.92
N ALA A 143 -11.77 -22.87 3.79
CA ALA A 143 -12.78 -21.86 3.53
C ALA A 143 -12.42 -20.97 2.33
N GLN A 144 -11.15 -20.57 2.25
CA GLN A 144 -10.57 -19.82 1.14
C GLN A 144 -10.70 -20.62 -0.17
N TYR A 145 -10.28 -21.89 -0.17
CA TYR A 145 -10.39 -22.78 -1.33
C TYR A 145 -11.84 -22.94 -1.81
N VAL A 146 -12.77 -23.24 -0.88
CA VAL A 146 -14.19 -23.39 -1.21
C VAL A 146 -14.78 -22.10 -1.77
N TYR A 147 -14.45 -20.95 -1.19
CA TYR A 147 -14.90 -19.65 -1.67
C TYR A 147 -14.42 -19.39 -3.11
N GLN A 148 -13.12 -19.55 -3.37
CA GLN A 148 -12.53 -19.38 -4.70
C GLN A 148 -13.14 -20.32 -5.73
N LYS A 149 -13.19 -21.62 -5.44
CA LYS A 149 -13.80 -22.63 -6.32
C LYS A 149 -15.26 -22.32 -6.59
N SER A 150 -16.02 -21.90 -5.58
CA SER A 150 -17.43 -21.54 -5.76
C SER A 150 -17.62 -20.38 -6.73
N ASN A 151 -16.79 -19.34 -6.61
CA ASN A 151 -16.81 -18.16 -7.48
C ASN A 151 -16.34 -18.49 -8.90
N ALA A 152 -15.45 -19.47 -9.05
CA ALA A 152 -15.03 -20.00 -10.34
C ALA A 152 -16.04 -20.96 -11.00
N GLY A 153 -17.22 -21.18 -10.39
CA GLY A 153 -18.23 -22.10 -10.91
C GLY A 153 -18.05 -23.56 -10.49
N TRP A 154 -17.01 -23.83 -9.70
CA TRP A 154 -16.52 -25.13 -9.25
C TRP A 154 -15.96 -26.00 -10.37
#